data_AF-A0A353LNT0-F1
#
_entry.id   AF-A0A353LNT0-F1
#
_cell.length_a   1.000
_cell.length_b   1.000
_cell.length_c   1.000
_cell.angle_alpha   90.00
_cell.angle_beta   90.00
_cell.angle_gamma   90.00
#
_symmetry.space_group_name_H-M   'P 1'
#
loop_
_entity.id
_entity.type
_entity.pdbx_description
1 polymer ?
#
loop_
_entity_poly.entity_id
_entity_poly.type
_entity_poly.pdbx_seq_one_letter_code
_entity_poly.pdbx_strand_id
1 'polypeptide(L)'
;MRSFLLIVSRDLQLATRIGGGGAMAVGFFVIAATLYPLALGPELNLLGRIAPGIIWVSALLACLLSLDRLFQADHEDGTLDLLLLDPLPLPLVILAKTLAHWLTTGLPLIIAAPVLALTLNLGADG
;
A
#
# COMPACT_ATOMS: atom_id res chain seq x y z
N MET A 1 13.34 18.61 12.12
CA MET A 1 11.91 18.22 12.26
C MET A 1 11.00 18.89 11.24
N ARG A 2 11.08 20.21 11.00
CA ARG A 2 10.23 20.87 10.00
C ARG A 2 10.39 20.30 8.58
N SER A 3 11.62 20.06 8.11
CA SER A 3 11.87 19.46 6.78
C SER A 3 11.26 18.05 6.63
N PHE A 4 11.34 17.23 7.69
CA PHE A 4 10.71 15.90 7.71
C PHE A 4 9.20 15.98 7.48
N LEU A 5 8.50 16.85 8.23
CA LEU A 5 7.05 17.03 8.10
C LEU A 5 6.67 17.61 6.72
N LEU A 6 7.52 18.45 6.13
CA LEU A 6 7.30 18.98 4.79
C LEU A 6 7.39 17.88 3.72
N ILE A 7 8.36 16.97 3.82
CA ILE A 7 8.46 15.82 2.90
C ILE A 7 7.21 14.94 3.02
N VAL A 8 6.80 14.61 4.25
CA VAL A 8 5.58 13.79 4.48
C VAL A 8 4.34 14.48 3.90
N SER A 9 4.15 15.78 4.18
CA SER A 9 3.00 16.53 3.68
C SER A 9 3.01 16.66 2.15
N ARG A 10 4.18 16.88 1.54
CA ARG A 10 4.34 16.93 0.08
C ARG A 10 3.91 15.60 -0.52
N ASP A 11 4.46 14.49 -0.04
CA ASP A 11 4.20 13.17 -0.61
C ASP A 11 2.73 12.74 -0.41
N LEU A 12 2.09 13.10 0.71
CA LEU A 12 0.65 12.91 0.91
C LEU A 12 -0.20 13.72 -0.08
N GLN A 13 0.18 14.98 -0.34
CA GLN A 13 -0.52 15.83 -1.32
C GLN A 13 -0.33 15.31 -2.75
N LEU A 14 0.87 14.84 -3.09
CA LEU A 14 1.15 14.25 -4.39
C LEU A 14 0.36 12.96 -4.59
N ALA A 15 0.33 12.08 -3.58
CA ALA A 15 -0.43 10.83 -3.63
C ALA A 15 -1.93 11.05 -3.83
N THR A 16 -2.50 12.08 -3.19
CA THR A 16 -3.93 12.41 -3.32
C THR A 16 -4.28 13.12 -4.63
N ARG A 17 -3.39 13.97 -5.17
CA ARG A 17 -3.65 14.71 -6.42
C ARG A 17 -3.38 13.90 -7.68
N ILE A 18 -2.31 13.12 -7.69
CA ILE A 18 -1.89 12.32 -8.86
C ILE A 18 -2.64 10.98 -8.86
N GLY A 19 -3.12 10.52 -7.70
CA GLY A 19 -4.05 9.38 -7.56
C GLY A 19 -3.48 8.01 -7.93
N GLY A 20 -2.21 7.92 -8.35
CA GLY A 20 -1.68 6.74 -9.02
C GLY A 20 -1.32 5.57 -8.10
N GLY A 21 -0.45 5.78 -7.11
CA GLY A 21 0.16 4.67 -6.35
C GLY A 21 -0.79 3.96 -5.38
N GLY A 22 -1.44 4.75 -4.49
CA GLY A 22 -2.32 4.21 -3.45
C GLY A 22 -3.58 3.57 -3.99
N ALA A 23 -4.28 4.25 -4.91
CA ALA A 23 -5.52 3.74 -5.48
C ALA A 23 -5.30 2.47 -6.32
N MET A 24 -4.20 2.40 -7.09
CA MET A 24 -3.84 1.18 -7.82
C MET A 24 -3.56 0.01 -6.88
N ALA A 25 -2.83 0.23 -5.79
CA ALA A 25 -2.54 -0.82 -4.80
C ALA A 25 -3.83 -1.36 -4.15
N VAL A 26 -4.73 -0.46 -3.73
CA VAL A 26 -6.03 -0.86 -3.16
C VAL A 26 -6.90 -1.58 -4.18
N GLY A 27 -6.96 -1.09 -5.42
CA GLY A 27 -7.70 -1.73 -6.51
C GLY A 27 -7.17 -3.14 -6.80
N PHE A 28 -5.85 -3.29 -6.89
CA PHE A 28 -5.20 -4.59 -7.07
C PHE A 28 -5.51 -5.53 -5.90
N PHE A 29 -5.41 -5.04 -4.66
CA PHE A 29 -5.70 -5.85 -3.47
C PHE A 29 -7.13 -6.42 -3.48
N VAL A 30 -8.12 -5.58 -3.78
CA VAL A 30 -9.52 -5.99 -3.87
C VAL A 30 -9.73 -6.97 -5.03
N ILE A 31 -9.24 -6.65 -6.23
CA ILE A 31 -9.38 -7.53 -7.39
C ILE A 31 -8.72 -8.88 -7.13
N ALA A 32 -7.46 -8.90 -6.69
CA ALA A 32 -6.71 -10.11 -6.40
C ALA A 32 -7.41 -10.98 -5.35
N ALA A 33 -7.91 -10.38 -4.26
CA ALA A 33 -8.65 -11.12 -3.23
C ALA A 33 -9.99 -11.69 -3.76
N THR A 34 -10.72 -10.94 -4.57
CA THR A 34 -12.02 -11.39 -5.13
C THR A 34 -11.89 -12.49 -6.19
N LEU A 35 -10.74 -12.59 -6.88
CA LEU A 35 -10.51 -13.65 -7.86
C LEU A 35 -10.49 -15.05 -7.22
N TYR A 36 -10.12 -15.18 -5.95
CA TYR A 36 -10.07 -16.48 -5.27
C TYR A 36 -11.44 -17.16 -5.11
N PRO A 37 -12.49 -16.50 -4.58
CA PRO A 37 -13.85 -17.03 -4.58
C PRO A 37 -14.33 -17.43 -5.98
N LEU A 38 -14.00 -16.66 -7.02
CA LEU A 38 -14.37 -16.96 -8.40
C LEU A 38 -13.65 -18.21 -8.94
N ALA A 39 -12.38 -18.41 -8.55
CA ALA A 39 -11.56 -19.53 -9.00
C ALA A 39 -11.91 -20.84 -8.28
N LEU A 40 -12.22 -20.77 -6.98
CA LEU A 40 -12.44 -21.94 -6.12
C LEU A 40 -13.92 -22.33 -6.01
N GLY A 41 -14.84 -21.43 -6.36
CA GLY A 41 -16.27 -21.64 -6.21
C GLY A 41 -16.78 -21.41 -4.78
N PRO A 42 -18.08 -21.65 -4.52
CA PRO A 42 -18.77 -21.23 -3.28
C PRO A 42 -18.53 -22.17 -2.08
N GLU A 43 -17.34 -22.76 -1.93
CA GLU A 43 -17.01 -23.66 -0.82
C GLU A 43 -16.51 -22.87 0.41
N LEU A 44 -17.45 -22.31 1.17
CA LEU A 44 -17.20 -21.39 2.31
C LEU A 44 -16.21 -21.92 3.37
N ASN A 45 -16.19 -23.24 3.61
CA ASN A 45 -15.26 -23.86 4.56
C ASN A 45 -13.82 -23.84 4.06
N LEU A 46 -13.61 -24.10 2.76
CA LEU A 46 -12.29 -24.01 2.15
C LEU A 46 -11.84 -22.54 2.12
N LEU A 47 -12.74 -21.65 1.68
CA LEU A 47 -12.47 -20.22 1.58
C LEU A 47 -12.03 -19.61 2.91
N GLY A 48 -12.76 -19.87 3.99
CA GLY A 48 -12.42 -19.36 5.33
C GLY A 48 -11.07 -19.88 5.84
N ARG A 49 -10.69 -21.12 5.52
CA ARG A 49 -9.40 -21.70 5.92
C ARG A 49 -8.20 -21.05 5.23
N ILE A 50 -8.35 -20.63 3.98
CA ILE A 50 -7.25 -20.02 3.20
C ILE A 50 -7.32 -18.49 3.17
N ALA A 51 -8.41 -17.89 3.66
CA ALA A 51 -8.64 -16.45 3.70
C ALA A 51 -7.48 -15.63 4.32
N PRO A 52 -6.84 -16.03 5.44
CA PRO A 52 -5.69 -15.29 5.97
C PRO A 52 -4.54 -15.24 4.94
N GLY A 53 -4.28 -16.36 4.28
CA GLY A 53 -3.26 -16.46 3.24
C GLY A 53 -3.57 -15.58 2.03
N ILE A 54 -4.84 -15.57 1.58
CA ILE A 54 -5.30 -14.71 0.48
C ILE A 54 -5.08 -13.23 0.82
N ILE A 55 -5.49 -12.81 2.02
CA ILE A 55 -5.35 -11.41 2.46
C ILE A 55 -3.86 -11.02 2.50
N TRP A 56 -3.01 -11.84 3.12
CA TRP A 56 -1.58 -11.53 3.20
C TRP A 56 -0.90 -11.52 1.83
N VAL A 57 -1.16 -12.50 0.98
CA VAL A 57 -0.56 -12.57 -0.37
C VAL A 57 -1.00 -11.39 -1.22
N SER A 58 -2.31 -11.09 -1.27
CA SER A 58 -2.82 -9.95 -2.03
C SER A 58 -2.27 -8.62 -1.49
N ALA A 59 -2.14 -8.47 -0.17
CA ALA A 59 -1.58 -7.26 0.44
C ALA A 59 -0.10 -7.10 0.11
N LEU A 60 0.71 -8.17 0.19
CA LEU A 60 2.13 -8.13 -0.16
C LEU A 60 2.35 -7.81 -1.64
N LEU A 61 1.55 -8.38 -2.54
CA LEU A 61 1.61 -8.07 -3.96
C LEU A 61 1.21 -6.61 -4.23
N ALA A 62 0.16 -6.10 -3.58
CA ALA A 62 -0.23 -4.69 -3.66
C ALA A 62 0.90 -3.76 -3.15
N CYS A 63 1.57 -4.13 -2.05
CA CYS A 63 2.73 -3.41 -1.54
C CYS A 63 3.87 -3.38 -2.57
N LEU A 64 4.16 -4.51 -3.22
CA LEU A 64 5.22 -4.62 -4.25
C LEU A 64 4.98 -3.66 -5.42
N LEU A 65 3.74 -3.60 -5.93
CA LEU A 65 3.32 -2.64 -6.97
C LEU A 65 3.54 -1.18 -6.55
N SER A 66 3.27 -0.88 -5.29
CA SER A 66 3.33 0.50 -4.80
C SER A 66 4.75 0.96 -4.42
N LEU A 67 5.61 0.02 -4.01
CA LEU A 67 6.99 0.28 -3.58
C LEU A 67 7.89 0.76 -4.72
N ASP A 68 7.69 0.23 -5.93
CA ASP A 68 8.46 0.59 -7.13
C ASP A 68 8.44 2.10 -7.38
N ARG A 69 7.27 2.72 -7.19
CA ARG A 69 7.08 4.17 -7.40
C ARG A 69 7.62 5.07 -6.30
N LEU A 70 8.04 4.53 -5.15
CA LEU A 70 8.37 5.32 -3.96
C LEU A 70 9.52 6.32 -4.18
N PHE A 71 10.53 5.90 -4.93
CA PHE A 71 11.69 6.72 -5.29
C PHE A 71 11.81 6.94 -6.80
N GLN A 72 11.18 6.08 -7.61
CA GLN A 72 11.22 6.21 -9.06
C GLN A 72 10.63 7.55 -9.53
N ALA A 73 9.51 7.99 -8.95
CA ALA A 73 8.88 9.25 -9.34
C ALA A 73 9.80 10.46 -9.10
N ASP A 74 10.49 10.50 -7.95
CA ASP A 74 11.44 11.58 -7.65
C ASP A 74 12.75 11.45 -8.43
N HIS A 75 13.10 10.24 -8.88
CA HIS A 75 14.24 10.05 -9.77
C HIS A 75 13.94 10.56 -11.18
N GLU A 76 12.74 10.27 -11.70
CA GLU A 76 12.29 10.69 -13.03
C GLU A 76 12.10 12.21 -13.14
N ASP A 77 11.69 12.90 -12.06
CA ASP A 77 11.49 14.35 -12.05
C ASP A 77 12.71 15.16 -11.55
N GLY A 78 13.79 14.48 -11.13
CA GLY A 78 15.02 15.08 -10.61
C GLY A 78 14.94 15.58 -9.16
N THR A 79 13.81 15.40 -8.46
CA THR A 79 13.68 15.77 -7.05
C THR A 79 14.62 14.97 -6.15
N LEU A 80 14.94 13.73 -6.53
CA LEU A 80 15.84 12.88 -5.76
C LEU A 80 17.21 13.55 -5.57
N ASP A 81 17.76 14.17 -6.62
CA ASP A 81 19.05 14.87 -6.55
C ASP A 81 18.98 16.06 -5.59
N LEU A 82 17.86 16.78 -5.56
CA LEU A 82 17.64 17.88 -4.61
C LEU A 82 17.54 17.37 -3.17
N LEU A 83 16.88 16.24 -2.94
CA LEU A 83 16.78 15.60 -1.61
C LEU A 83 18.15 15.10 -1.11
N LEU A 84 19.03 14.67 -2.01
CA LEU A 84 20.41 14.27 -1.67
C LEU A 84 21.29 15.46 -1.25
N LEU A 85 20.98 16.67 -1.73
CA LEU A 85 21.69 17.92 -1.40
C LEU A 85 21.11 18.64 -0.16
N ASP A 86 19.95 18.23 0.33
CA ASP A 86 19.30 18.83 1.49
C ASP A 86 20.11 18.56 2.79
N PRO A 87 20.17 19.50 3.74
CA PRO A 87 20.83 19.29 5.03
C PRO A 87 20.19 18.21 5.92
N LEU A 88 19.00 17.69 5.56
CA LEU A 88 18.38 16.59 6.29
C LEU A 88 19.14 15.27 6.05
N PRO A 89 19.56 14.55 7.09
CA PRO A 89 20.19 13.23 6.95
C PRO A 89 19.34 12.26 6.10
N LEU A 90 20.00 11.54 5.17
CA LEU A 90 19.35 10.58 4.28
C LEU A 90 18.41 9.57 4.98
N PRO A 91 18.77 8.98 6.14
CA PRO A 91 17.86 8.08 6.84
C PRO A 91 16.52 8.72 7.22
N LEU A 92 16.51 10.04 7.52
CA LEU A 92 15.28 10.77 7.83
C LEU A 92 14.45 11.06 6.59
N VAL A 93 15.09 11.28 5.43
CA VAL A 93 14.40 11.40 4.14
C VAL A 93 13.70 10.07 3.80
N ILE A 94 14.43 8.95 3.92
CA ILE A 94 13.88 7.61 3.67
C ILE A 94 12.69 7.35 4.60
N LEU A 95 12.85 7.61 5.91
CA LEU A 95 11.78 7.42 6.88
C LEU A 95 10.55 8.26 6.56
N ALA A 96 10.72 9.52 6.14
CA ALA A 96 9.63 10.40 5.75
C ALA A 96 8.85 9.84 4.55
N LYS A 97 9.56 9.39 3.51
CA LYS A 97 8.96 8.80 2.31
C LYS A 97 8.25 7.48 2.64
N THR A 98 8.88 6.60 3.41
CA THR A 98 8.26 5.34 3.85
C THR A 98 7.01 5.58 4.69
N LEU A 99 7.00 6.58 5.57
CA LEU A 99 5.82 6.94 6.35
C LEU A 99 4.69 7.48 5.47
N ALA A 100 4.99 8.39 4.54
CA ALA A 100 4.00 8.92 3.61
C ALA A 100 3.42 7.82 2.71
N HIS A 101 4.26 6.88 2.27
CA HIS A 101 3.85 5.69 1.56
C HIS A 101 2.91 4.82 2.40
N TRP A 102 3.31 4.45 3.61
CA TRP A 102 2.49 3.61 4.48
C TRP A 102 1.11 4.23 4.77
N LEU A 103 1.03 5.56 4.94
CA LEU A 103 -0.23 6.27 5.12
C LEU A 103 -1.13 6.27 3.89
N THR A 104 -0.56 6.15 2.68
CA THR A 104 -1.29 6.23 1.41
C THR A 104 -1.60 4.88 0.80
N THR A 105 -0.88 3.82 1.20
CA THR A 105 -1.07 2.45 0.70
C THR A 105 -1.45 1.51 1.84
N GLY A 106 -0.58 1.37 2.85
CA GLY A 106 -0.75 0.46 3.97
C GLY A 106 -2.02 0.72 4.78
N LEU A 107 -2.27 1.97 5.15
CA LEU A 107 -3.47 2.34 5.92
C LEU A 107 -4.78 2.04 5.14
N PRO A 108 -4.93 2.43 3.87
CA PRO A 108 -6.07 1.99 3.05
C PRO A 108 -6.22 0.48 2.91
N LEU A 109 -5.13 -0.28 2.78
CA LEU A 109 -5.17 -1.74 2.73
C LEU A 109 -5.71 -2.33 4.05
N ILE A 110 -5.25 -1.81 5.19
CA ILE A 110 -5.76 -2.21 6.51
C ILE A 110 -7.25 -1.91 6.65
N ILE A 111 -7.72 -0.76 6.14
CA ILE A 111 -9.14 -0.39 6.17
C ILE A 111 -9.96 -1.32 5.25
N ALA A 112 -9.41 -1.74 4.11
CA ALA A 112 -10.08 -2.65 3.17
C ALA A 112 -10.10 -4.12 3.64
N ALA A 113 -9.12 -4.53 4.45
CA ALA A 113 -8.95 -5.93 4.86
C ALA A 113 -10.16 -6.53 5.59
N PRO A 114 -10.84 -5.87 6.55
CA PRO A 114 -12.04 -6.40 7.19
C PRO A 114 -13.18 -6.66 6.21
N VAL A 115 -13.36 -5.79 5.21
CA VAL A 115 -14.38 -5.98 4.17
C VAL A 115 -14.09 -7.27 3.40
N LEU A 116 -12.84 -7.48 3.00
CA LEU A 116 -12.43 -8.70 2.30
C LEU A 116 -12.51 -9.95 3.19
N ALA A 117 -12.12 -9.84 4.46
CA ALA A 117 -12.25 -10.93 5.43
C ALA A 117 -13.71 -11.44 5.52
N LEU A 118 -14.68 -10.53 5.56
CA LEU A 118 -16.10 -10.89 5.50
C LEU A 118 -16.47 -11.58 4.18
N THR A 119 -15.99 -11.08 3.04
CA THR A 119 -16.27 -11.72 1.73
C THR A 119 -15.68 -13.12 1.60
N LEU A 120 -14.57 -13.39 2.30
CA LEU A 120 -13.86 -14.66 2.26
C LEU A 120 -14.32 -15.64 3.35
N ASN A 121 -15.34 -15.27 4.15
CA ASN A 121 -15.82 -16.06 5.28
C ASN A 121 -14.71 -16.36 6.30
N LEU A 122 -13.84 -15.38 6.58
CA LEU A 122 -12.84 -15.45 7.64
C LEU A 122 -13.55 -15.41 9.00
N GLY A 123 -13.36 -16.44 9.82
CA GLY A 123 -13.89 -16.50 11.18
C GLY A 123 -13.16 -15.53 12.12
N ALA A 124 -13.82 -15.11 13.21
CA ALA A 124 -13.25 -14.17 14.19
C ALA A 124 -12.03 -14.71 14.97
N ASP A 125 -11.76 -16.02 14.87
CA ASP A 125 -10.66 -16.71 15.54
C ASP A 125 -9.38 -16.78 14.67
N GLY A 126 -9.37 -16.14 13.48
CA GLY A 126 -8.27 -16.17 12.49
C GLY A 126 -7.80 -14.78 12.06
#